data_AF-A0A6V6YNN3-F1
#
_entry.id   AF-A0A6V6YNN3-F1
#
_cell.length_a   1.000
_cell.length_b   1.000
_cell.length_c   1.000
_cell.angle_alpha   90.00
_cell.angle_beta   90.00
_cell.angle_gamma   90.00
#
_symmetry.space_group_name_H-M   'P 1'
#
loop_
_entity.id
_entity.type
_entity.pdbx_description
1 polymer ?
#
loop_
_entity_poly.entity_id
_entity_poly.type
_entity_poly.pdbx_seq_one_letter_code
_entity_poly.pdbx_strand_id
1 'polypeptide(L)' 'MQGCNVWNIDTGAGFYGKLTCIDTETKEFWQSDSVQTLYANEKGRNK' A
#
# COMPACT_ATOMS: atom_id res chain seq x y z
N MET A 1 6.14 -9.13 -5.04
CA MET A 1 6.79 -10.44 -5.32
C MET A 1 5.72 -11.41 -5.80
N GLN A 2 5.94 -12.20 -6.84
CA GLN A 2 4.96 -13.17 -7.36
C GLN A 2 5.52 -14.60 -7.26
N GLY A 3 4.70 -15.54 -6.80
CA GLY A 3 4.97 -16.97 -6.86
C GLY A 3 3.74 -17.71 -7.37
N CYS A 4 3.86 -18.43 -8.49
CA CYS A 4 2.71 -19.03 -9.19
C CYS A 4 1.58 -17.99 -9.41
N ASN A 5 0.38 -18.29 -8.91
CA ASN A 5 -0.79 -17.42 -8.94
C ASN A 5 -0.95 -16.55 -7.67
N VAL A 6 0.04 -16.53 -6.78
CA VAL A 6 0.04 -15.75 -5.54
C VAL A 6 0.89 -14.48 -5.72
N TRP A 7 0.33 -13.36 -5.31
CA TRP A 7 0.97 -12.05 -5.38
C TRP A 7 1.12 -11.47 -3.97
N ASN A 8 2.36 -11.22 -3.56
CA ASN A 8 2.64 -10.43 -2.37
C ASN A 8 2.65 -8.95 -2.75
N ILE A 9 1.69 -8.22 -2.19
CA ILE A 9 1.44 -6.80 -2.43
C ILE A 9 1.57 -5.94 -1.16
N ASP A 10 1.88 -6.56 -0.01
CA ASP A 10 2.10 -5.80 1.22
C ASP A 10 3.45 -5.08 1.15
N THR A 11 3.39 -3.76 1.18
CA THR A 11 4.57 -2.87 1.19
C THR A 11 4.73 -2.15 2.53
N GLY A 12 4.01 -2.57 3.57
CA GLY A 12 4.05 -1.95 4.89
C GLY A 12 3.35 -0.59 4.91
N ALA A 13 2.03 -0.58 4.70
CA ALA A 13 1.21 0.64 4.63
C ALA A 13 0.86 1.27 6.00
N GLY A 14 1.51 0.84 7.08
CA GLY A 14 1.41 1.47 8.41
C GLY A 14 2.07 2.86 8.44
N PHE A 15 2.21 3.46 9.63
CA PHE A 15 2.96 4.69 9.93
C PHE A 15 3.32 5.57 8.72
N TYR A 16 4.57 5.51 8.25
CA TYR A 16 5.09 6.36 7.17
C TYR A 16 4.96 5.72 5.77
N GLY A 17 4.35 4.55 5.69
CA GLY A 17 4.20 3.77 4.47
C GLY A 17 3.20 4.35 3.48
N LYS A 18 3.00 3.60 2.39
CA LYS A 18 2.07 3.94 1.30
C LYS A 18 1.05 2.82 1.13
N LEU A 19 -0.16 3.17 0.71
CA LEU A 19 -1.12 2.18 0.24
C LEU A 19 -0.64 1.63 -1.11
N THR A 20 -0.75 0.31 -1.29
CA THR A 20 -0.46 -0.37 -2.55
C THR A 20 -1.72 -1.07 -3.04
N CYS A 21 -2.08 -0.82 -4.29
CA CYS A 21 -3.17 -1.52 -4.97
C CYS A 21 -2.62 -2.21 -6.22
N ILE A 22 -3.25 -3.33 -6.56
CA ILE A 22 -2.98 -4.08 -7.79
C ILE A 22 -4.31 -4.28 -8.53
N ASP A 23 -4.30 -4.05 -9.84
CA ASP A 23 -5.39 -4.49 -10.71
C ASP A 23 -5.30 -6.00 -10.92
N THR A 24 -6.38 -6.73 -10.64
CA THR A 24 -6.36 -8.20 -10.66
C THR A 24 -6.35 -8.79 -12.06
N GLU A 25 -6.76 -8.05 -13.08
CA GLU A 25 -6.73 -8.47 -14.48
C GLU A 25 -5.39 -8.12 -15.12
N THR A 26 -4.99 -6.85 -15.07
CA THR A 26 -3.80 -6.35 -15.78
C THR A 26 -2.51 -6.54 -15.00
N LYS A 27 -2.60 -6.77 -13.69
CA LYS A 27 -1.46 -6.80 -12.74
C LYS A 27 -0.71 -5.48 -12.65
N GLU A 28 -1.30 -4.38 -13.11
CA GLU A 28 -0.76 -3.05 -12.92
C GLU A 28 -0.82 -2.64 -11.45
N PHE A 29 0.22 -1.92 -11.01
CA PHE A 29 0.34 -1.45 -9.64
C PHE A 29 0.15 0.06 -9.57
N TRP A 30 -0.52 0.49 -8.51
CA TRP A 30 -0.60 1.88 -8.12
C TRP A 30 -0.19 2.03 -6.65
N GLN A 31 0.50 3.13 -6.34
CA GLN A 31 0.86 3.50 -4.98
C GLN A 31 0.44 4.92 -4.67
N SER A 32 -0.05 5.12 -3.45
CA SER A 32 -0.45 6.43 -2.96
C SER A 32 0.74 7.30 -2.55
N ASP A 33 0.45 8.53 -2.14
CA ASP A 33 1.33 9.28 -1.25
C ASP A 33 1.41 8.61 0.14
N SER A 34 2.30 9.09 1.01
CA SER A 34 2.42 8.53 2.35
C SER A 34 1.08 8.62 3.11
N VAL A 35 0.72 7.60 3.87
CA VAL A 35 -0.55 7.58 4.61
C VAL A 35 -0.64 8.69 5.66
N GLN A 36 0.48 9.29 6.06
CA GLN A 36 0.49 10.50 6.91
C GLN A 36 -0.04 11.75 6.20
N THR A 37 0.24 11.90 4.91
CA THR A 37 -0.24 13.07 4.16
C THR A 37 -1.73 12.96 3.87
N LEU A 38 -2.20 11.73 3.62
CA LEU A 38 -3.60 11.42 3.33
C LEU A 38 -4.46 11.40 4.60
N TYR A 39 -3.91 10.96 5.73
CA TYR A 39 -4.62 10.76 7.00
C TYR A 39 -3.88 11.41 8.17
N ALA A 40 -3.61 12.71 8.09
CA ALA A 40 -2.73 13.44 9.03
C ALA A 40 -3.14 13.40 10.52
N ASN A 41 -4.40 13.08 10.81
CA ASN A 41 -4.93 13.05 12.18
C ASN A 41 -5.21 11.62 12.69
N GLU A 42 -4.91 10.58 11.91
CA GLU A 42 -5.22 9.20 12.26
C GLU A 42 -4.10 8.58 13.10
N LYS A 43 -4.48 7.95 14.22
CA LYS A 43 -3.54 7.25 15.11
C LYS A 43 -3.07 5.96 14.44
N GLY A 44 -1.79 5.61 14.56
CA GLY A 44 -1.20 4.47 13.84
C GLY A 44 -0.82 4.78 12.38
N ARG A 45 -1.14 5.98 11.88
CA ARG A 45 -0.55 6.55 10.66
C ARG A 45 0.51 7.59 11.01
N ASN A 46 0.27 8.41 12.04
CA ASN A 46 1.18 9.52 12.36
C ASN A 46 2.07 9.30 13.59
N LYS A 47 1.77 8.30 14.43
CA LYS A 47 2.48 7.96 15.68
C LYS A 47 2.25 6.50 16.04
#